data_AF-A0A846T141-F1
#
_entry.id   AF-A0A846T141-F1
#
_cell.length_a   1.000
_cell.length_b   1.000
_cell.length_c   1.000
_cell.angle_alpha   90.00
_cell.angle_beta   90.00
_cell.angle_gamma   90.00
#
_symmetry.space_group_name_H-M   'P 1'
#
loop_
_entity.id
_entity.type
_entity.pdbx_description
1 polymer ?
#
loop_
_entity_poly.entity_id
_entity_poly.type
_entity_poly.pdbx_seq_one_letter_code
_entity_poly.pdbx_strand_id
1 'polypeptide(L)'
;MLAYFSSNYSQVAQNIRDLLAAGSRTDAIRLAHSVKGAAGNLSITGVQQAAARVELGLSSGEGNETELLDALHKAIQSACATITAGLSALTTTL
;
A
#
# COMPACT_ATOMS: atom_id res chain seq x y z
N MET A 1 -0.13 3.75 15.82
CA MET A 1 -0.88 3.46 14.58
C MET A 1 -0.03 3.64 13.31
N LEU A 2 0.67 4.77 13.12
CA LEU A 2 1.54 5.01 11.96
C LEU A 2 2.77 4.08 11.89
N ALA A 3 3.45 3.82 13.02
CA ALA A 3 4.54 2.84 13.07
C ALA A 3 4.07 1.42 12.71
N TYR A 4 2.89 1.02 13.21
CA TYR A 4 2.25 -0.25 12.82
C TYR A 4 1.97 -0.30 11.32
N PHE A 5 1.50 0.80 10.72
CA PHE A 5 1.28 0.87 9.28
C PHE A 5 2.59 0.62 8.51
N SER A 6 3.69 1.28 8.90
CA SER A 6 5.00 1.09 8.26
C SER A 6 5.49 -0.36 8.34
N SER A 7 5.38 -1.01 9.51
CA SER A 7 5.82 -2.40 9.68
C SER A 7 4.96 -3.39 8.90
N ASN A 8 3.64 -3.20 8.82
CA ASN A 8 2.72 -4.19 8.26
C ASN A 8 2.46 -4.02 6.76
N TYR A 9 2.58 -2.80 6.23
CA TYR A 9 2.21 -2.53 4.84
C TYR A 9 3.40 -2.36 3.89
N SER A 10 4.65 -2.34 4.37
CA SER A 10 5.86 -2.18 3.53
C SER A 10 6.00 -3.24 2.43
N GLN A 11 5.51 -4.46 2.65
CA GLN A 11 5.58 -5.60 1.72
C GLN A 11 4.30 -5.82 0.90
N VAL A 12 3.27 -4.99 1.05
CA VAL A 12 1.95 -5.23 0.43
C VAL A 12 2.02 -5.40 -1.08
N ALA A 13 2.76 -4.54 -1.78
CA ALA A 13 2.89 -4.64 -3.23
C ALA A 13 3.47 -6.00 -3.63
N GLN A 14 4.45 -6.51 -2.86
CA GLN A 14 5.02 -7.83 -3.09
C GLN A 14 4.03 -8.95 -2.75
N ASN A 15 3.34 -8.87 -1.61
CA ASN A 15 2.32 -9.85 -1.23
C ASN A 15 1.22 -9.95 -2.29
N ILE A 16 0.82 -8.82 -2.91
CA ILE A 16 -0.15 -8.83 -4.00
C ILE A 16 0.44 -9.51 -5.25
N ARG A 17 1.70 -9.24 -5.62
CA ARG A 17 2.37 -9.96 -6.72
C ARG A 17 2.39 -11.47 -6.46
N ASP A 18 2.70 -11.89 -5.25
CA ASP A 18 2.78 -13.31 -4.88
C ASP A 18 1.40 -13.99 -4.98
N LEU A 19 0.34 -13.31 -4.52
CA LEU A 19 -1.05 -13.78 -4.67
C LEU A 19 -1.43 -13.92 -6.15
N LEU A 20 -1.04 -12.97 -7.00
CA LEU A 20 -1.31 -13.06 -8.45
C LEU A 20 -0.54 -14.21 -9.09
N ALA A 21 0.73 -14.40 -8.74
CA ALA A 21 1.55 -15.52 -9.23
C ALA A 21 0.99 -16.88 -8.80
N ALA A 22 0.37 -16.96 -7.63
CA ALA A 22 -0.33 -18.15 -7.13
C ALA A 22 -1.73 -18.37 -7.75
N GLY A 23 -2.20 -17.47 -8.63
CA GLY A 23 -3.54 -17.52 -9.21
C GLY A 23 -4.66 -17.02 -8.28
N SER A 24 -4.32 -16.55 -7.09
CA SER A 24 -5.26 -16.05 -6.06
C SER A 24 -5.67 -14.60 -6.30
N ARG A 25 -6.24 -14.30 -7.47
CA ARG A 25 -6.64 -12.94 -7.86
C ARG A 25 -7.66 -12.31 -6.88
N THR A 26 -8.63 -13.08 -6.39
CA THR A 26 -9.62 -12.59 -5.43
C THR A 26 -8.98 -12.10 -4.13
N ASP A 27 -7.98 -12.83 -3.61
CA ASP A 27 -7.25 -12.43 -2.42
C ASP A 27 -6.36 -11.20 -2.67
N ALA A 28 -5.76 -11.09 -3.85
CA ALA A 28 -5.02 -9.90 -4.27
C ALA A 28 -5.91 -8.64 -4.25
N ILE A 29 -7.13 -8.73 -4.81
CA ILE A 29 -8.12 -7.64 -4.79
C ILE A 29 -8.51 -7.28 -3.35
N ARG A 30 -8.81 -8.29 -2.52
CA ARG A 30 -9.19 -8.09 -1.12
C ARG A 30 -8.07 -7.42 -0.32
N LEU A 31 -6.81 -7.81 -0.55
CA LEU A 31 -5.67 -7.18 0.09
C LEU A 31 -5.53 -5.70 -0.32
N ALA A 32 -5.68 -5.39 -1.61
CA ALA A 32 -5.68 -4.01 -2.10
C ALA A 32 -6.81 -3.18 -1.45
N HIS A 33 -8.01 -3.75 -1.33
CA HIS A 33 -9.14 -3.13 -0.63
C HIS A 33 -8.84 -2.84 0.84
N SER A 34 -8.27 -3.81 1.57
CA SER A 34 -7.89 -3.64 2.98
C SER A 34 -6.86 -2.51 3.17
N VAL A 35 -5.87 -2.44 2.29
CA VAL A 35 -4.84 -1.39 2.31
C VAL A 35 -5.45 -0.02 2.03
N LYS A 36 -6.37 0.08 1.05
CA LYS A 36 -7.13 1.30 0.75
C LYS A 36 -7.88 1.80 2.00
N GLY A 37 -8.60 0.91 2.69
CA GLY A 37 -9.33 1.25 3.90
C GLY A 37 -8.42 1.72 5.03
N ALA A 38 -7.34 0.99 5.29
CA ALA A 38 -6.36 1.35 6.32
C ALA A 38 -5.68 2.70 6.04
N ALA A 39 -5.27 2.94 4.81
CA ALA A 39 -4.66 4.21 4.39
C ALA A 39 -5.65 5.37 4.47
N GLY A 40 -6.93 5.14 4.09
CA GLY A 40 -7.99 6.14 4.21
C GLY A 40 -8.26 6.55 5.67
N ASN A 41 -8.32 5.58 6.58
CA ASN A 41 -8.52 5.85 8.01
C ASN A 41 -7.34 6.62 8.66
N LEU A 42 -6.15 6.55 8.05
CA LEU A 42 -4.95 7.25 8.49
C LEU A 42 -4.66 8.53 7.70
N SER A 43 -5.54 8.92 6.78
CA SER A 43 -5.34 10.05 5.86
C SER A 43 -4.04 9.97 5.04
N ILE A 44 -3.56 8.77 4.73
CA ILE A 44 -2.38 8.54 3.87
C ILE A 44 -2.86 8.51 2.41
N THR A 45 -3.26 9.69 1.91
CA THR A 45 -3.99 9.83 0.64
C THR A 45 -3.27 9.20 -0.55
N GLY A 46 -1.95 9.34 -0.65
CA GLY A 46 -1.18 8.76 -1.76
C GLY A 46 -1.27 7.23 -1.81
N VAL A 47 -1.23 6.56 -0.65
CA VAL A 47 -1.38 5.10 -0.59
C VAL A 47 -2.82 4.69 -0.83
N GLN A 48 -3.79 5.41 -0.27
CA GLN A 48 -5.22 5.14 -0.50
C GLN A 48 -5.56 5.15 -2.00
N GLN A 49 -5.10 6.17 -2.72
CA GLN A 49 -5.34 6.31 -4.16
C GLN A 49 -4.66 5.21 -4.96
N ALA A 50 -3.39 4.90 -4.66
CA ALA A 50 -2.67 3.83 -5.36
C ALA A 50 -3.32 2.45 -5.13
N ALA A 51 -3.76 2.17 -3.90
CA ALA A 51 -4.44 0.93 -3.56
C ALA A 51 -5.80 0.81 -4.26
N ALA A 52 -6.55 1.90 -4.37
CA ALA A 52 -7.81 1.93 -5.13
C ALA A 52 -7.61 1.64 -6.62
N ARG A 53 -6.53 2.15 -7.23
CA ARG A 53 -6.18 1.85 -8.63
C ARG A 53 -5.81 0.39 -8.82
N VAL A 54 -5.03 -0.19 -7.92
CA VAL A 54 -4.72 -1.64 -7.94
C VAL A 54 -6.00 -2.46 -7.82
N GLU A 55 -6.85 -2.18 -6.83
CA GLU A 55 -8.13 -2.89 -6.64
C GLU A 55 -9.00 -2.87 -7.90
N LEU A 56 -9.13 -1.70 -8.53
CA LEU A 56 -9.89 -1.53 -9.77
C LEU A 56 -9.24 -2.28 -10.94
N GLY A 57 -7.94 -2.07 -11.19
CA GLY A 57 -7.23 -2.71 -12.31
C GLY A 57 -7.23 -4.24 -12.22
N LEU A 58 -7.10 -4.78 -11.01
CA LEU A 58 -7.22 -6.21 -10.77
C LEU A 58 -8.61 -6.77 -11.01
N SER A 59 -9.65 -5.99 -10.69
CA SER A 59 -11.06 -6.36 -10.88
C SER A 59 -11.48 -6.28 -12.35
N SER A 60 -10.99 -5.29 -13.09
CA SER A 60 -11.29 -5.08 -14.51
C SER A 60 -10.46 -5.97 -15.43
N GLY A 61 -9.29 -6.46 -14.99
CA GLY A 61 -8.42 -7.33 -15.78
C GLY A 61 -7.71 -6.59 -16.93
N GLU A 62 -7.37 -5.32 -16.75
CA GLU A 62 -6.85 -4.43 -17.81
C GLU A 62 -5.40 -4.72 -18.25
N GLY A 63 -4.70 -5.67 -17.60
CA GLY A 63 -3.34 -6.06 -17.98
C GLY A 63 -2.23 -5.08 -17.55
N ASN A 64 -2.57 -4.08 -16.73
CA ASN A 64 -1.66 -3.05 -16.21
C ASN A 64 -1.19 -3.33 -14.77
N GLU A 65 -1.30 -4.58 -14.30
CA GLU A 65 -1.03 -4.94 -12.89
C GLU A 65 0.37 -4.54 -12.41
N THR A 66 1.40 -4.76 -13.23
CA THR A 66 2.79 -4.44 -12.87
C THR A 66 2.98 -2.95 -12.58
N GLU A 67 2.49 -2.07 -13.45
CA GLU A 67 2.61 -0.62 -13.28
C GLU A 67 1.87 -0.13 -12.04
N LEU A 68 0.66 -0.64 -11.81
CA LEU A 68 -0.16 -0.30 -10.65
C LEU A 68 0.51 -0.73 -9.33
N LEU A 69 1.12 -1.92 -9.31
CA LEU A 69 1.81 -2.45 -8.14
C LEU A 69 3.11 -1.70 -7.85
N ASP A 70 3.83 -1.27 -8.88
CA ASP A 70 5.00 -0.41 -8.72
C ASP A 70 4.64 0.97 -8.19
N ALA A 71 3.53 1.55 -8.66
CA ALA A 71 3.01 2.81 -8.14
C ALA A 71 2.59 2.69 -6.66
N LEU A 72 1.92 1.58 -6.28
CA LEU A 72 1.56 1.30 -4.89
C LEU A 72 2.81 1.14 -4.01
N HIS A 73 3.82 0.42 -4.48
CA HIS A 73 5.07 0.24 -3.75
C HIS A 73 5.74 1.60 -3.45
N LYS A 74 5.88 2.46 -4.47
CA LYS A 74 6.46 3.81 -4.32
C LYS A 74 5.67 4.67 -3.34
N ALA A 75 4.33 4.63 -3.41
CA ALA A 75 3.48 5.37 -2.48
C ALA A 75 3.68 4.92 -1.03
N ILE A 76 3.80 3.61 -0.79
CA ILE A 76 4.05 3.04 0.54
C ILE A 76 5.44 3.44 1.05
N GLN A 77 6.47 3.37 0.22
CA GLN A 77 7.82 3.78 0.58
C GLN A 77 7.88 5.26 0.98
N SER A 78 7.25 6.14 0.20
CA SER A 78 7.17 7.57 0.49
C SER A 78 6.44 7.85 1.80
N ALA A 79 5.32 7.17 2.05
CA ALA A 79 4.58 7.28 3.31
C ALA A 79 5.42 6.81 4.51
N CYS A 80 6.10 5.67 4.40
CA CYS A 80 6.97 5.16 5.46
C CYS A 80 8.12 6.12 5.76
N ALA A 81 8.80 6.64 4.73
CA ALA A 81 9.89 7.60 4.91
C ALA A 81 9.40 8.87 5.63
N THR A 82 8.22 9.37 5.27
CA THR A 82 7.61 10.55 5.93
C THR A 82 7.27 10.27 7.39
N ILE A 83 6.67 9.11 7.69
CA ILE A 83 6.34 8.70 9.06
C ILE A 83 7.61 8.58 9.90
N THR A 84 8.64 7.90 9.40
CA THR A 84 9.92 7.74 10.10
C THR A 84 10.59 9.07 10.37
N ALA A 85 10.67 9.96 9.37
CA ALA A 85 11.25 11.29 9.54
C ALA A 85 10.51 12.13 10.59
N GLY A 86 9.18 12.11 10.58
CA GLY A 86 8.34 12.82 11.56
C GLY A 86 8.53 12.30 12.98
N LEU A 87 8.62 10.98 13.18
CA LEU A 87 8.86 10.37 14.49
C LEU A 87 10.25 10.72 15.04
N SER A 88 11.29 10.68 14.21
CA SER A 88 12.66 11.02 14.63
C SER A 88 12.77 12.49 15.09
N ALA A 89 12.11 13.42 14.38
CA ALA A 89 12.10 14.84 14.74
C ALA A 89 11.45 15.09 16.11
N LEU A 90 10.34 14.40 16.41
CA LEU A 90 9.64 14.51 17.70
C LEU A 90 10.49 14.01 18.87
N THR A 91 11.32 13.00 18.65
CA THR A 91 12.15 12.39 19.71
C THR A 91 13.42 13.20 20.00
N THR A 92 13.85 14.06 19.05
CA THR A 92 15.05 14.90 19.19
C THR A 92 14.73 16.26 19.86
N THR A 93 13.45 16.58 20.03
CA THR A 93 13.00 17.88 20.57
C THR A 93 12.57 17.79 22.06
N LEU A 94 12.84 16.65 22.71
CA LEU A 94 12.61 16.38 24.14
C LEU A 94 13.94 16.08 24.83
#